data_AF-A0A6L3MLX4-F1
#
_entry.id   AF-A0A6L3MLX4-F1
#
_cell.length_a   1.000
_cell.length_b   1.000
_cell.length_c   1.000
_cell.angle_alpha   90.00
_cell.angle_beta   90.00
_cell.angle_gamma   90.00
#
_symmetry.space_group_name_H-M   'P 1'
#
loop_
_entity.id
_entity.type
_entity.pdbx_description
1 polymer ?
#
loop_
_entity_poly.entity_id
_entity_poly.type
_entity_poly.pdbx_seq_one_letter_code
_entity_poly.pdbx_strand_id
1 'polypeptide(L)'
;APGDPPAWFDVAPDQTVALVRALLLAFLDLAPADVTRMRALLAAGAARALRERAQHYAPFLLEADPGLSGWRRKHADAALRFGVRPSRDADRCSVGAQFVLGRLDAIQLERLAALAEAHGDGTLSMTPWQGVFVHGVRHERTRAVLDTLAALGLVCSTSDPLAALVACTGSAGCAKSRADTKHDALALAARIGHPVDVHLTGCERHCALPHP
;
A
#
# COMPACT_ATOMS: atom_id res chain seq x y z
N ALA A 1 -5.03 -11.88 9.93
CA ALA A 1 -6.22 -12.49 9.31
C ALA A 1 -6.58 -13.79 10.03
N PRO A 2 -7.75 -14.42 9.83
CA PRO A 2 -7.98 -15.78 10.32
C PRO A 2 -6.83 -16.69 9.85
N GLY A 3 -6.09 -17.29 10.79
CA GLY A 3 -4.91 -18.11 10.48
C GLY A 3 -3.54 -17.42 10.56
N ASP A 4 -3.46 -16.12 10.88
CA ASP A 4 -2.15 -15.49 11.14
C ASP A 4 -1.51 -16.06 12.41
N PRO A 5 -0.24 -16.52 12.36
CA PRO A 5 0.49 -16.89 13.55
C PRO A 5 0.69 -15.66 14.46
N PRO A 6 0.81 -15.86 15.78
CA PRO A 6 1.24 -14.78 16.69
C PRO A 6 2.58 -14.18 16.25
N ALA A 7 2.80 -12.91 16.61
CA ALA A 7 4.10 -12.28 16.44
C ALA A 7 5.18 -13.06 17.20
N TRP A 8 6.39 -13.16 16.65
CA TRP A 8 7.51 -13.87 17.29
C TRP A 8 8.15 -13.10 18.45
N PHE A 9 7.99 -11.78 18.42
CA PHE A 9 8.43 -10.83 19.43
C PHE A 9 7.72 -9.50 19.18
N ASP A 10 7.74 -8.64 20.19
CA ASP A 10 7.29 -7.27 20.12
C ASP A 10 8.40 -6.34 20.64
N VAL A 11 8.29 -5.06 20.27
CA VAL A 11 9.26 -4.03 20.63
C VAL A 11 8.53 -2.74 20.91
N ALA A 12 9.13 -1.88 21.74
CA ALA A 12 8.63 -0.54 21.95
C ALA A 12 8.77 0.31 20.66
N PRO A 13 7.94 1.35 20.44
CA PRO A 13 7.98 2.13 19.20
C PRO A 13 9.36 2.72 18.87
N ASP A 14 10.11 3.16 19.88
CA ASP A 14 11.47 3.70 19.77
C ASP A 14 12.53 2.65 19.39
N GLN A 15 12.24 1.37 19.61
CA GLN A 15 13.11 0.23 19.27
C GLN A 15 12.97 -0.22 17.79
N THR A 16 11.96 0.27 17.07
CA THR A 16 11.61 -0.18 15.70
C THR A 16 12.80 -0.14 14.73
N VAL A 17 13.57 0.95 14.71
CA VAL A 17 14.68 1.12 13.77
C VAL A 17 15.79 0.11 14.06
N ALA A 18 16.13 -0.07 15.33
CA ALA A 18 17.15 -1.04 15.76
C ALA A 18 16.73 -2.48 15.46
N LEU A 19 15.44 -2.81 15.65
CA LEU A 19 14.89 -4.11 15.27
C LEU A 19 15.02 -4.37 13.77
N VAL A 20 14.60 -3.42 12.92
CA VAL A 20 14.70 -3.57 11.46
C VAL A 20 16.14 -3.81 11.05
N ARG A 21 17.09 -3.04 11.59
CA ARG A 21 18.52 -3.23 11.35
C ARG A 21 18.99 -4.62 11.78
N ALA A 22 18.61 -5.06 12.98
CA ALA A 22 19.00 -6.37 13.50
C ALA A 22 18.50 -7.53 12.61
N LEU A 23 17.25 -7.47 12.14
CA LEU A 23 16.68 -8.46 11.23
C LEU A 23 17.35 -8.45 9.85
N LEU A 24 17.69 -7.27 9.32
CA LEU A 24 18.41 -7.15 8.05
C LEU A 24 19.82 -7.74 8.13
N LEU A 25 20.58 -7.45 9.19
CA LEU A 25 21.91 -8.02 9.41
C LEU A 25 21.85 -9.53 9.62
N ALA A 26 20.90 -10.00 10.43
CA ALA A 26 20.69 -11.44 10.62
C ALA A 26 20.34 -12.16 9.31
N PHE A 27 19.53 -11.53 8.45
CA PHE A 27 19.26 -12.08 7.12
C PHE A 27 20.53 -12.15 6.27
N LEU A 28 21.36 -11.10 6.27
CA LEU A 28 22.62 -11.10 5.50
C LEU A 28 23.61 -12.17 5.97
N ASP A 29 23.66 -12.46 7.27
CA ASP A 29 24.55 -13.50 7.81
C ASP A 29 24.06 -14.92 7.50
N LEU A 30 22.75 -15.13 7.46
CA LEU A 30 22.13 -16.45 7.39
C LEU A 30 21.71 -16.85 5.97
N ALA A 31 21.42 -15.89 5.10
CA ALA A 31 20.91 -16.17 3.77
C ALA A 31 22.00 -16.84 2.91
N PRO A 32 21.72 -18.04 2.34
CA PRO A 32 22.55 -18.60 1.28
C PRO A 32 22.68 -17.64 0.09
N ALA A 33 23.75 -17.78 -0.70
CA ALA A 33 24.06 -16.86 -1.80
C ALA A 33 22.96 -16.78 -2.88
N ASP A 34 22.19 -17.84 -3.07
CA ASP A 34 21.05 -17.92 -3.99
C ASP A 34 19.74 -17.40 -3.38
N VAL A 35 19.69 -17.16 -2.06
CA VAL A 35 18.51 -16.65 -1.35
C VAL A 35 18.56 -15.13 -1.24
N THR A 36 17.80 -14.47 -2.11
CA THR A 36 17.77 -12.99 -2.18
C THR A 36 16.58 -12.35 -1.44
N ARG A 37 15.70 -13.15 -0.83
CA ARG A 37 14.49 -12.68 -0.14
C ARG A 37 14.35 -13.36 1.21
N MET A 38 14.15 -12.58 2.28
CA MET A 38 13.92 -13.10 3.64
C MET A 38 12.78 -14.12 3.71
N ARG A 39 11.71 -13.95 2.90
CA ARG A 39 10.62 -14.93 2.83
C ARG A 39 11.08 -16.34 2.42
N ALA A 40 12.03 -16.47 1.50
CA ALA A 40 12.54 -17.78 1.09
C ALA A 40 13.37 -18.43 2.21
N LEU A 41 14.16 -17.62 2.94
CA LEU A 41 14.85 -18.07 4.14
C LEU A 41 13.85 -18.58 5.20
N LEU A 42 12.74 -17.87 5.41
CA LEU A 42 11.71 -18.27 6.37
C LEU A 42 10.96 -19.54 5.93
N ALA A 43 10.67 -19.69 4.63
CA ALA A 43 10.05 -20.89 4.08
C ALA A 43 10.93 -22.14 4.24
N ALA A 44 12.24 -21.97 4.31
CA ALA A 44 13.20 -23.03 4.62
C ALA A 44 13.30 -23.37 6.13
N GLY A 45 12.43 -22.80 6.98
CA GLY A 45 12.38 -23.10 8.41
C GLY A 45 13.38 -22.33 9.28
N ALA A 46 14.11 -21.36 8.73
CA ALA A 46 15.15 -20.61 9.43
C ALA A 46 14.61 -19.49 10.35
N ALA A 47 13.32 -19.48 10.66
CA ALA A 47 12.66 -18.52 11.55
C ALA A 47 13.37 -18.34 12.90
N ARG A 48 13.62 -19.48 13.58
CA ARG A 48 14.29 -19.50 14.88
C ARG A 48 15.72 -18.97 14.79
N ALA A 49 16.49 -19.46 13.82
CA ALA A 49 17.86 -19.01 13.60
C ALA A 49 17.93 -17.51 13.30
N LEU A 50 16.98 -16.98 12.50
CA LEU A 50 16.89 -15.55 12.21
C LEU A 50 16.68 -14.72 13.49
N ARG A 51 15.76 -15.13 14.36
CA ARG A 51 15.55 -14.46 15.66
C ARG A 51 16.80 -14.52 16.53
N GLU A 52 17.39 -15.70 16.70
CA GLU A 52 18.59 -15.90 17.52
C GLU A 52 19.77 -15.05 17.01
N ARG A 53 19.93 -14.96 15.68
CA ARG A 53 20.96 -14.12 15.08
C ARG A 53 20.64 -12.63 15.22
N ALA A 54 19.40 -12.21 15.03
CA ALA A 54 18.98 -10.82 15.22
C ALA A 54 19.20 -10.35 16.66
N GLN A 55 19.03 -11.23 17.65
CA GLN A 55 19.29 -10.91 19.06
C GLN A 55 20.73 -10.43 19.31
N HIS A 56 21.71 -10.89 18.52
CA HIS A 56 23.11 -10.44 18.65
C HIS A 56 23.32 -8.98 18.20
N TYR A 57 22.40 -8.44 17.40
CA TYR A 57 22.44 -7.07 16.89
C TYR A 57 21.49 -6.13 17.62
N ALA A 58 20.49 -6.67 18.32
CA ALA A 58 19.49 -5.89 19.03
C ALA A 58 20.01 -5.47 20.42
N PRO A 59 19.90 -4.19 20.81
CA PRO A 59 20.30 -3.71 22.14
C PRO A 59 19.24 -4.02 23.23
N PHE A 60 18.24 -4.82 22.91
CA PHE A 60 17.12 -5.23 23.77
C PHE A 60 16.75 -6.68 23.47
N LEU A 61 15.96 -7.27 24.37
CA LEU A 61 15.52 -8.65 24.26
C LEU A 61 14.39 -8.79 23.23
N LEU A 62 14.54 -9.73 22.31
CA LEU A 62 13.54 -10.06 21.29
C LEU A 62 12.63 -11.17 21.81
N GLU A 63 11.69 -10.84 22.68
CA GLU A 63 10.71 -11.79 23.23
C GLU A 63 9.28 -11.39 22.89
N ALA A 64 8.38 -12.38 22.90
CA ALA A 64 6.96 -12.14 22.72
C ALA A 64 6.31 -11.95 24.10
N ASP A 65 5.62 -10.84 24.29
CA ASP A 65 4.76 -10.60 25.43
C ASP A 65 3.54 -11.55 25.36
N PRO A 66 3.36 -12.44 26.36
CA PRO A 66 2.18 -13.32 26.42
C PRO A 66 0.84 -12.57 26.37
N GLY A 67 0.81 -11.32 26.88
CA GLY A 67 -0.35 -10.43 26.84
C GLY A 67 -0.73 -9.98 25.42
N LEU A 68 0.20 -10.01 24.47
CA LEU A 68 -0.02 -9.67 23.06
C LEU A 68 -0.22 -10.88 22.15
N SER A 69 -0.26 -12.10 22.70
CA SER A 69 -0.45 -13.35 21.93
C SER A 69 -1.75 -13.37 21.10
N GLY A 70 -2.78 -12.66 21.54
CA GLY A 70 -4.07 -12.49 20.84
C GLY A 70 -4.08 -11.35 19.81
N TRP A 71 -3.07 -10.48 19.79
CA TRP A 71 -3.03 -9.36 18.85
C TRP A 71 -2.94 -9.87 17.41
N ARG A 72 -3.72 -9.27 16.51
CA ARG A 72 -3.67 -9.54 15.07
C ARG A 72 -3.71 -8.22 14.31
N ARG A 73 -2.90 -8.11 13.27
CA ARG A 73 -2.97 -6.97 12.34
C ARG A 73 -4.36 -6.95 11.69
N LYS A 74 -5.07 -5.83 11.84
CA LYS A 74 -6.33 -5.59 11.13
C LYS A 74 -6.04 -5.52 9.63
N HIS A 75 -6.81 -6.26 8.83
CA HIS A 75 -6.74 -6.14 7.38
C HIS A 75 -7.13 -4.73 6.96
N ALA A 76 -6.34 -4.11 6.10
CA ALA A 76 -6.66 -2.79 5.60
C ALA A 76 -7.68 -2.92 4.47
N ASP A 77 -8.85 -2.32 4.66
CA ASP A 77 -9.89 -2.29 3.63
C ASP A 77 -9.50 -1.27 2.57
N ALA A 78 -9.19 -1.78 1.37
CA ALA A 78 -8.77 -0.94 0.26
C ALA A 78 -9.87 0.07 -0.13
N ALA A 79 -11.15 -0.27 0.01
CA ALA A 79 -12.28 0.62 -0.31
C ALA A 79 -12.25 1.93 0.50
N LEU A 80 -11.53 1.93 1.63
CA LEU A 80 -11.37 3.13 2.46
C LEU A 80 -10.58 4.25 1.77
N ARG A 81 -9.95 4.03 0.61
CA ARG A 81 -9.29 5.11 -0.15
C ARG A 81 -10.24 6.06 -0.89
N PHE A 82 -11.53 5.74 -1.00
CA PHE A 82 -12.50 6.58 -1.71
C PHE A 82 -13.35 7.43 -0.77
N GLY A 83 -13.73 8.62 -1.21
CA GLY A 83 -14.72 9.44 -0.51
C GLY A 83 -14.17 10.11 0.76
N VAL A 84 -15.10 10.53 1.62
CA VAL A 84 -14.78 11.29 2.84
C VAL A 84 -14.40 10.36 3.98
N ARG A 85 -13.32 10.68 4.69
CA ARG A 85 -12.82 9.94 5.85
C ARG A 85 -12.67 10.87 7.05
N PRO A 86 -13.18 10.49 8.23
CA PRO A 86 -13.07 11.33 9.41
C PRO A 86 -11.61 11.55 9.78
N SER A 87 -11.30 12.75 10.29
CA SER A 87 -10.01 13.04 10.89
C SER A 87 -10.12 13.04 12.42
N ARG A 88 -9.02 13.30 13.13
CA ARG A 88 -9.05 13.48 14.60
C ARG A 88 -9.68 14.81 15.00
N ASP A 89 -9.60 15.80 14.12
CA ASP A 89 -10.33 17.07 14.23
C ASP A 89 -11.75 16.85 13.70
N ALA A 90 -12.76 17.07 14.55
CA ALA A 90 -14.16 16.79 14.25
C ALA A 90 -14.74 17.70 13.15
N ASP A 91 -14.13 18.86 12.90
CA ASP A 91 -14.56 19.79 11.86
C ASP A 91 -13.89 19.49 10.50
N ARG A 92 -12.95 18.55 10.48
CA ARG A 92 -12.12 18.22 9.31
C ARG A 92 -12.16 16.75 8.94
N CYS A 93 -11.90 16.51 7.68
CA CYS A 93 -11.85 15.19 7.08
C CYS A 93 -10.74 15.08 6.05
N SER A 94 -10.51 13.87 5.57
CA SER A 94 -9.70 13.60 4.39
C SER A 94 -10.59 13.14 3.25
N VAL A 95 -10.34 13.61 2.03
CA VAL A 95 -11.11 13.22 0.84
C VAL A 95 -10.21 12.41 -0.08
N GLY A 96 -10.62 11.18 -0.38
CA GLY A 96 -9.84 10.22 -1.12
C GLY A 96 -10.39 9.90 -2.50
N ALA A 97 -9.49 9.68 -3.46
CA ALA A 97 -9.78 9.18 -4.81
C ALA A 97 -8.61 8.34 -5.33
N GLN A 98 -8.76 7.73 -6.51
CA GLN A 98 -7.75 6.88 -7.13
C GLN A 98 -7.34 7.38 -8.51
N PHE A 99 -6.04 7.33 -8.78
CA PHE A 99 -5.53 7.52 -10.14
C PHE A 99 -5.91 6.34 -11.01
N VAL A 100 -6.37 6.60 -12.23
CA VAL A 100 -6.62 5.54 -13.21
C VAL A 100 -5.35 4.69 -13.37
N LEU A 101 -5.43 3.46 -12.86
CA LEU A 101 -4.32 2.49 -12.83
C LEU A 101 -3.01 3.05 -12.25
N GLY A 102 -3.08 3.94 -11.26
CA GLY A 102 -1.90 4.55 -10.64
C GLY A 102 -1.08 5.45 -11.57
N ARG A 103 -1.68 6.01 -12.63
CA ARG A 103 -1.03 7.00 -13.49
C ARG A 103 -1.39 8.41 -13.02
N LEU A 104 -0.35 9.15 -12.66
CA LEU A 104 -0.39 10.55 -12.28
C LEU A 104 0.50 11.32 -13.25
N ASP A 105 -0.04 12.33 -13.90
CA ASP A 105 0.73 13.28 -14.71
C ASP A 105 1.04 14.58 -13.94
N ALA A 106 1.88 15.44 -14.54
CA ALA A 106 2.33 16.69 -13.92
C ALA A 106 1.16 17.67 -13.69
N ILE A 107 0.21 17.76 -14.63
CA ILE A 107 -0.94 18.67 -14.53
C ILE A 107 -1.84 18.23 -13.37
N GLN A 108 -2.14 16.93 -13.28
CA GLN A 108 -2.89 16.36 -12.17
C GLN A 108 -2.19 16.63 -10.84
N LEU A 109 -0.87 16.48 -10.75
CA LEU A 109 -0.12 16.73 -9.51
C LEU A 109 -0.18 18.21 -9.11
N GLU A 110 0.03 19.14 -10.05
CA GLU A 110 -0.10 20.58 -9.81
C GLU A 110 -1.50 20.94 -9.32
N ARG A 111 -2.55 20.38 -9.95
CA ARG A 111 -3.93 20.64 -9.55
C ARG A 111 -4.28 20.05 -8.19
N LEU A 112 -3.76 18.87 -7.86
CA LEU A 112 -3.92 18.26 -6.54
C LEU A 112 -3.23 19.09 -5.46
N ALA A 113 -2.04 19.62 -5.72
CA ALA A 113 -1.33 20.50 -4.80
C ALA A 113 -2.15 21.77 -4.53
N ALA A 114 -2.63 22.45 -5.60
CA ALA A 114 -3.47 23.63 -5.47
C ALA A 114 -4.79 23.33 -4.72
N LEU A 115 -5.38 22.15 -4.95
CA LEU A 115 -6.59 21.70 -4.25
C LEU A 115 -6.32 21.51 -2.75
N ALA A 116 -5.19 20.90 -2.37
CA ALA A 116 -4.80 20.70 -0.99
C ALA A 116 -4.51 22.02 -0.25
N GLU A 117 -3.89 22.99 -0.92
CA GLU A 117 -3.65 24.33 -0.38
C GLU A 117 -4.96 25.12 -0.21
N ALA A 118 -5.83 25.09 -1.21
CA ALA A 118 -7.05 25.88 -1.22
C ALA A 118 -8.15 25.34 -0.28
N HIS A 119 -8.22 24.01 -0.13
CA HIS A 119 -9.34 23.36 0.57
C HIS A 119 -8.94 22.49 1.76
N GLY A 120 -7.64 22.21 1.93
CA GLY A 120 -7.10 21.29 2.94
C GLY A 120 -6.09 21.96 3.89
N ASP A 121 -5.14 21.16 4.35
CA ASP A 121 -3.99 21.60 5.16
C ASP A 121 -2.67 21.66 4.36
N GLY A 122 -2.77 21.63 3.02
CA GLY A 122 -1.61 21.61 2.12
C GLY A 122 -0.93 20.24 1.99
N THR A 123 -1.46 19.17 2.59
CA THR A 123 -0.86 17.84 2.52
C THR A 123 -1.65 16.85 1.65
N LEU A 124 -0.90 15.99 0.97
CA LEU A 124 -1.40 14.87 0.19
C LEU A 124 -0.75 13.57 0.69
N SER A 125 -1.53 12.49 0.79
CA SER A 125 -0.98 11.14 1.01
C SER A 125 -1.31 10.21 -0.13
N MET A 126 -0.33 9.45 -0.58
CA MET A 126 -0.53 8.38 -1.56
C MET A 126 -0.83 7.05 -0.84
N THR A 127 -1.71 6.23 -1.40
CA THR A 127 -2.05 4.92 -0.82
C THR A 127 -1.38 3.77 -1.57
N PRO A 128 -1.15 2.61 -0.92
CA PRO A 128 -0.66 1.41 -1.60
C PRO A 128 -1.56 0.91 -2.74
N TRP A 129 -2.82 1.36 -2.80
CA TRP A 129 -3.81 1.01 -3.81
C TRP A 129 -4.03 2.15 -4.82
N GLN A 130 -2.94 2.82 -5.22
CA GLN A 130 -2.96 3.82 -6.30
C GLN A 130 -3.85 5.05 -6.00
N GLY A 131 -4.16 5.27 -4.73
CA GLY A 131 -5.02 6.36 -4.27
C GLY A 131 -4.24 7.60 -3.84
N VAL A 132 -4.98 8.71 -3.70
CA VAL A 132 -4.53 9.97 -3.11
C VAL A 132 -5.57 10.46 -2.11
N PHE A 133 -5.12 11.05 -1.02
CA PHE A 133 -5.95 11.80 -0.08
C PHE A 133 -5.57 13.28 -0.09
N VAL A 134 -6.58 14.15 -0.07
CA VAL A 134 -6.47 15.56 0.34
C VAL A 134 -6.86 15.64 1.81
N HIS A 135 -5.96 16.11 2.68
CA HIS A 135 -6.19 16.17 4.13
C HIS A 135 -6.65 17.55 4.60
N GLY A 136 -7.16 17.61 5.83
CA GLY A 136 -7.56 18.86 6.48
C GLY A 136 -8.78 19.55 5.86
N VAL A 137 -9.58 18.85 5.07
CA VAL A 137 -10.73 19.43 4.35
C VAL A 137 -11.87 19.69 5.32
N ARG A 138 -12.40 20.92 5.35
CA ARG A 138 -13.63 21.22 6.13
C ARG A 138 -14.82 20.47 5.56
N HIS A 139 -15.71 19.98 6.44
CA HIS A 139 -16.86 19.17 6.03
C HIS A 139 -17.71 19.81 4.94
N GLU A 140 -17.97 21.12 4.99
CA GLU A 140 -18.76 21.84 3.98
C GLU A 140 -18.08 21.95 2.60
N ARG A 141 -16.77 21.70 2.50
CA ARG A 141 -16.01 21.73 1.25
C ARG A 141 -15.82 20.37 0.61
N THR A 142 -16.17 19.28 1.30
CA THR A 142 -15.99 17.90 0.82
C THR A 142 -16.56 17.66 -0.57
N ARG A 143 -17.76 18.17 -0.85
CA ARG A 143 -18.40 18.00 -2.15
C ARG A 143 -17.60 18.67 -3.27
N ALA A 144 -17.16 19.91 -3.06
CA ALA A 144 -16.34 20.65 -4.03
C ALA A 144 -15.00 19.93 -4.30
N VAL A 145 -14.38 19.36 -3.26
CA VAL A 145 -13.15 18.58 -3.41
C VAL A 145 -13.41 17.30 -4.22
N LEU A 146 -14.47 16.55 -3.91
CA LEU A 146 -14.84 15.35 -4.69
C LEU A 146 -15.13 15.66 -6.16
N ASP A 147 -15.88 16.73 -6.43
CA ASP A 147 -16.21 17.14 -7.80
C ASP A 147 -14.93 17.56 -8.56
N THR A 148 -13.97 18.22 -7.88
CA THR A 148 -12.67 18.56 -8.47
C THR A 148 -11.83 17.32 -8.78
N LEU A 149 -11.79 16.34 -7.87
CA LEU A 149 -11.07 15.08 -8.09
C LEU A 149 -11.66 14.31 -9.28
N ALA A 150 -12.99 14.26 -9.40
CA ALA A 150 -13.66 13.66 -10.55
C ALA A 150 -13.36 14.41 -11.86
N ALA A 151 -13.34 15.75 -11.84
CA ALA A 151 -12.99 16.57 -13.00
C ALA A 151 -11.53 16.39 -13.45
N LEU A 152 -10.63 16.00 -12.54
CA LEU A 152 -9.25 15.62 -12.84
C LEU A 152 -9.12 14.19 -13.43
N GLY A 153 -10.24 13.49 -13.62
CA GLY A 153 -10.28 12.14 -14.17
C GLY A 153 -9.89 11.05 -13.17
N LEU A 154 -9.94 11.33 -11.87
CA LEU A 154 -9.71 10.30 -10.85
C LEU A 154 -10.97 9.45 -10.66
N VAL A 155 -10.76 8.20 -10.27
CA VAL A 155 -11.80 7.29 -9.83
C VAL A 155 -12.23 7.68 -8.42
N CYS A 156 -13.51 8.02 -8.22
CA CYS A 156 -14.02 8.53 -6.95
C CYS A 156 -14.98 7.57 -6.22
N SER A 157 -15.30 6.41 -6.81
CA SER A 157 -16.26 5.45 -6.27
C SER A 157 -15.74 4.03 -6.33
N THR A 158 -16.13 3.21 -5.36
CA THR A 158 -15.89 1.76 -5.34
C THR A 158 -16.69 1.01 -6.41
N SER A 159 -17.75 1.62 -6.96
CA SER A 159 -18.58 1.06 -8.02
C SER A 159 -17.97 1.22 -9.42
N ASP A 160 -16.87 1.95 -9.54
CA ASP A 160 -16.18 2.13 -10.82
C ASP A 160 -15.48 0.83 -11.24
N PRO A 161 -15.56 0.39 -12.50
CA PRO A 161 -14.88 -0.82 -12.98
C PRO A 161 -13.36 -0.83 -12.74
N LEU A 162 -12.73 0.35 -12.70
CA LEU A 162 -11.30 0.51 -12.44
C LEU A 162 -10.96 0.52 -10.95
N ALA A 163 -11.95 0.58 -10.06
CA ALA A 163 -11.72 0.63 -8.62
C ALA A 163 -11.05 -0.65 -8.12
N ALA A 164 -11.39 -1.83 -8.61
CA ALA A 164 -10.80 -3.08 -8.10
C ALA A 164 -9.67 -3.64 -8.98
N LEU A 165 -9.17 -2.84 -9.95
CA LEU A 165 -8.21 -3.32 -10.94
C LEU A 165 -6.83 -2.69 -10.73
N VAL A 166 -5.81 -3.54 -10.61
CA VAL A 166 -4.41 -3.14 -10.46
C VAL A 166 -3.61 -3.65 -11.65
N ALA A 167 -2.93 -2.74 -12.36
CA ALA A 167 -2.00 -3.10 -13.42
C ALA A 167 -0.58 -2.64 -13.07
N CYS A 168 0.43 -3.48 -13.35
CA CYS A 168 1.82 -3.04 -13.25
C CYS A 168 2.16 -2.02 -14.35
N THR A 169 3.40 -1.54 -14.36
CA THR A 169 3.86 -0.54 -15.34
C THR A 169 3.64 -0.95 -16.79
N GLY A 170 3.71 -2.24 -17.11
CA GLY A 170 3.54 -2.74 -18.48
C GLY A 170 4.70 -2.39 -19.42
N SER A 171 4.62 -2.84 -20.67
CA SER A 171 5.64 -2.60 -21.70
C SER A 171 5.75 -1.11 -22.08
N ALA A 172 4.71 -0.32 -21.82
CA ALA A 172 4.72 1.13 -21.97
C ALA A 172 5.76 1.85 -21.08
N GLY A 173 6.25 1.23 -20.00
CA GLY A 173 7.24 1.85 -19.11
C GLY A 173 8.20 0.89 -18.41
N CYS A 174 8.17 -0.40 -18.71
CA CYS A 174 9.06 -1.41 -18.13
C CYS A 174 9.62 -2.31 -19.23
N ALA A 175 10.93 -2.24 -19.46
CA ALA A 175 11.64 -3.04 -20.46
C ALA A 175 11.61 -4.57 -20.20
N LYS A 176 11.17 -5.00 -19.00
CA LYS A 176 11.00 -6.42 -18.66
C LYS A 176 9.60 -6.95 -18.96
N SER A 177 8.64 -6.06 -19.20
CA SER A 177 7.25 -6.46 -19.44
C SER A 177 7.07 -7.05 -20.83
N ARG A 178 6.25 -8.09 -20.93
CA ARG A 178 5.87 -8.77 -22.18
C ARG A 178 4.48 -8.35 -22.67
N ALA A 179 3.78 -7.48 -21.93
CA ALA A 179 2.44 -7.00 -22.25
C ALA A 179 2.25 -5.53 -21.85
N ASP A 180 1.35 -4.82 -22.54
CA ASP A 180 0.89 -3.49 -22.15
C ASP A 180 -0.26 -3.60 -21.14
N THR A 181 0.12 -3.88 -19.90
CA THR A 181 -0.84 -4.19 -18.83
C THR A 181 -1.81 -3.07 -18.52
N LYS A 182 -1.44 -1.80 -18.73
CA LYS A 182 -2.35 -0.68 -18.44
C LYS A 182 -3.35 -0.48 -19.57
N HIS A 183 -2.95 -0.65 -20.82
CA HIS A 183 -3.88 -0.67 -21.93
C HIS A 183 -4.88 -1.83 -21.80
N ASP A 184 -4.39 -3.04 -21.54
CA ASP A 184 -5.22 -4.23 -21.39
C ASP A 184 -6.20 -4.10 -20.21
N ALA A 185 -5.77 -3.49 -19.11
CA ALA A 185 -6.61 -3.20 -17.95
C ALA A 185 -7.78 -2.26 -18.26
N LEU A 186 -7.54 -1.19 -19.03
CA LEU A 186 -8.59 -0.29 -19.47
C LEU A 186 -9.61 -1.00 -20.37
N ALA A 187 -9.12 -1.79 -21.33
CA ALA A 187 -9.97 -2.58 -22.23
C ALA A 187 -10.81 -3.61 -21.45
N LEU A 188 -10.22 -4.26 -20.44
CA LEU A 188 -10.91 -5.22 -19.58
C LEU A 188 -12.00 -4.53 -18.74
N ALA A 189 -11.68 -3.41 -18.09
CA ALA A 189 -12.63 -2.65 -17.28
C ALA A 189 -13.84 -2.20 -18.10
N ALA A 190 -13.64 -1.73 -19.33
CA ALA A 190 -14.71 -1.34 -20.24
C ALA A 190 -15.62 -2.51 -20.65
N ARG A 191 -15.07 -3.73 -20.78
CA ARG A 191 -15.84 -4.93 -21.13
C ARG A 191 -16.60 -5.52 -19.94
N ILE A 192 -16.03 -5.47 -18.74
CA ILE A 192 -16.66 -5.99 -17.52
C ILE A 192 -17.77 -5.01 -17.06
N GLY A 193 -17.51 -3.71 -17.07
CA GLY A 193 -18.50 -2.67 -16.73
C GLY A 193 -18.88 -2.60 -15.25
N HIS A 194 -18.22 -3.37 -14.37
CA HIS A 194 -18.40 -3.34 -12.91
C HIS A 194 -17.08 -3.74 -12.21
N PRO A 195 -16.87 -3.37 -10.93
CA PRO A 195 -15.62 -3.65 -10.22
C PRO A 195 -15.44 -5.15 -9.99
N VAL A 196 -14.28 -5.68 -10.41
CA VAL A 196 -13.83 -7.04 -10.13
C VAL A 196 -12.36 -6.96 -9.69
N ASP A 197 -12.01 -7.72 -8.65
CA ASP A 197 -10.63 -7.76 -8.14
C ASP A 197 -9.71 -8.48 -9.15
N VAL A 198 -8.93 -7.69 -9.89
CA VAL A 198 -8.07 -8.21 -10.97
C VAL A 198 -6.71 -7.54 -10.93
N HIS A 199 -5.67 -8.37 -10.94
CA HIS A 199 -4.28 -7.93 -11.01
C HIS A 199 -3.63 -8.32 -12.34
N LEU A 200 -3.26 -7.34 -13.16
CA LEU A 200 -2.57 -7.56 -14.44
C LEU A 200 -1.07 -7.34 -14.28
N THR A 201 -0.28 -8.39 -14.55
CA THR A 201 1.18 -8.32 -14.54
C THR A 201 1.75 -8.79 -15.86
N GLY A 202 2.75 -8.07 -16.37
CA GLY A 202 3.33 -8.32 -17.68
C GLY A 202 4.58 -9.21 -17.68
N CYS A 203 5.06 -9.67 -16.53
CA CYS A 203 6.20 -10.58 -16.42
C CYS A 203 6.19 -11.36 -15.10
N GLU A 204 7.13 -12.28 -14.95
CA GLU A 204 7.34 -13.17 -13.79
C GLU A 204 7.73 -12.46 -12.49
N ARG A 205 7.90 -11.14 -12.51
CA ARG A 205 8.15 -10.35 -11.29
C ARG A 205 6.89 -10.07 -10.48
N HIS A 206 5.71 -10.29 -11.09
CA HIS A 206 4.41 -10.15 -10.44
C HIS A 206 4.20 -8.80 -9.72
N CYS A 207 4.72 -7.69 -10.25
CA CYS A 207 4.73 -6.41 -9.50
C CYS A 207 3.33 -5.90 -9.12
N ALA A 208 2.27 -6.28 -9.85
CA ALA A 208 0.89 -5.91 -9.53
C ALA A 208 0.31 -6.71 -8.36
N LEU A 209 0.82 -7.93 -8.13
CA LEU A 209 0.44 -8.82 -7.03
C LEU A 209 1.65 -9.69 -6.69
N PRO A 210 2.61 -9.21 -5.89
CA PRO A 210 3.89 -9.91 -5.68
C PRO A 210 3.77 -11.26 -4.94
N HIS A 211 2.56 -11.59 -4.50
CA HIS A 211 2.17 -12.77 -3.75
C HIS A 211 0.80 -13.26 -4.26
N PRO A 212 0.74 -13.76 -5.50
CA PRO A 212 -0.48 -14.37 -6.02
C PRO A 212 -0.78 -15.70 -5.34
#